data_AF-A0AAD4M8E4-F1
#
_entry.id   AF-A0AAD4M8E4-F1
#
_cell.length_a   1.000
_cell.length_b   1.000
_cell.length_c   1.000
_cell.angle_alpha   90.00
_cell.angle_beta   90.00
_cell.angle_gamma   90.00
#
_symmetry.space_group_name_H-M   'P 1'
#
loop_
_entity.id
_entity.type
_entity.pdbx_description
1 polymer ?
#
loop_
_entity_poly.entity_id
_entity_poly.type
_entity_poly.pdbx_seq_one_letter_code
_entity_poly.pdbx_strand_id
1 'polypeptide(L)'
;MKKNVPKFVMYEGTFACTLMANEPRADVEIRTSLRSETAAILESATTAIRIRFSRKLRTMQIYSNGPSLCNKTMFCTRRGVPADARDWALLSNNEKECLAALLDFLRIVEAVEGLPQATPGPLFTGSAEWTSKHPAKRESGRSAELIAEPPQKSKTSSYKASFPTPASPTAPLPSIVSPPPSRSIHVTVNPRPRFPSAPPRAPSDTLRKASSTAVSDALVPGGSPYSPTDRVEGVISRRDLPESRLQTRFMPDVGWCVRSGGARYRIMFLDGVALEIDIDEEWVEMVGCDGSVARYTVRDCSSSRKVGDRMKAFREFLPMFDDSRC
;
A
#
# COMPACT_ATOMS: atom_id res chain seq x y z
N MET A 1 -8.85 9.35 -6.33
CA MET A 1 -8.33 7.96 -6.44
C MET A 1 -8.14 7.62 -7.92
N LYS A 2 -6.90 7.47 -8.40
CA LYS A 2 -6.65 6.96 -9.77
C LYS A 2 -7.02 5.48 -9.78
N LYS A 3 -7.89 5.06 -10.70
CA LYS A 3 -8.32 3.65 -10.83
C LYS A 3 -7.10 2.78 -11.14
N ASN A 4 -7.02 1.59 -10.52
CA ASN A 4 -6.03 0.55 -10.81
C ASN A 4 -6.33 -0.09 -12.18
N VAL A 5 -6.12 0.66 -13.27
CA VAL A 5 -6.37 0.19 -14.63
C VAL A 5 -5.09 -0.46 -15.16
N PRO A 6 -5.13 -1.72 -15.64
CA PRO A 6 -3.99 -2.32 -16.32
C PRO A 6 -3.78 -1.66 -17.69
N LYS A 7 -2.54 -1.32 -18.01
CA LYS A 7 -2.12 -0.83 -19.34
C LYS A 7 -1.71 -1.99 -20.25
N PHE A 8 -1.03 -2.98 -19.68
CA PHE A 8 -0.55 -4.15 -20.38
C PHE A 8 -0.51 -5.35 -19.44
N VAL A 9 -0.89 -6.54 -19.92
CA VAL A 9 -0.90 -7.78 -19.16
C VAL A 9 -0.20 -8.85 -19.98
N MET A 10 0.75 -9.56 -19.37
CA MET A 10 1.50 -10.67 -19.95
C MET A 10 1.32 -11.90 -19.08
N TYR A 11 1.04 -13.04 -19.71
CA TYR A 11 0.92 -14.33 -19.03
C TYR A 11 2.13 -15.19 -19.40
N GLU A 12 2.83 -15.71 -18.40
CA GLU A 12 4.02 -16.53 -18.57
C GLU A 12 3.96 -17.72 -17.62
N GLY A 13 3.66 -18.91 -18.14
CA GLY A 13 3.46 -20.11 -17.33
C GLY A 13 2.38 -19.92 -16.27
N THR A 14 2.79 -19.97 -15.00
CA THR A 14 1.93 -19.79 -13.83
C THR A 14 1.86 -18.33 -13.35
N PHE A 15 2.45 -17.37 -14.06
CA PHE A 15 2.48 -15.97 -13.67
C PHE A 15 1.60 -15.10 -14.56
N ALA A 16 0.97 -14.10 -13.94
CA ALA A 16 0.31 -12.99 -14.62
C ALA A 16 1.01 -11.69 -14.22
N CYS A 17 1.73 -11.10 -15.16
CA CYS A 17 2.48 -9.85 -15.02
C CYS A 17 1.65 -8.70 -15.60
N THR A 18 1.52 -7.60 -14.86
CA THR A 18 0.68 -6.45 -15.21
C THR A 18 1.47 -5.16 -15.07
N LEU A 19 1.49 -4.38 -16.13
CA LEU A 19 1.90 -2.98 -16.12
C LEU A 19 0.66 -2.11 -15.87
N MET A 20 0.69 -1.28 -14.85
CA MET A 20 -0.44 -0.43 -14.47
C MET A 20 -0.47 0.88 -15.31
N ALA A 21 -1.62 1.55 -15.39
CA ALA A 21 -1.78 2.79 -16.16
C ALA A 21 -1.43 4.08 -15.36
N ASN A 22 -0.69 3.97 -14.25
CA ASN A 22 -0.33 5.08 -13.39
C ASN A 22 0.96 5.77 -13.86
N GLU A 23 0.85 6.58 -14.91
CA GLU A 23 1.95 7.40 -15.43
C GLU A 23 2.44 8.47 -14.43
N PRO A 24 3.71 8.95 -14.50
CA PRO A 24 4.68 8.80 -15.60
C PRO A 24 5.58 7.55 -15.54
N ARG A 25 5.60 6.82 -14.42
CA ARG A 25 6.29 5.53 -14.30
C ARG A 25 5.32 4.53 -13.71
N ALA A 26 4.67 3.81 -14.61
CA ALA A 26 3.69 2.79 -14.28
C ALA A 26 4.24 1.81 -13.24
N ASP A 27 3.44 1.49 -12.23
CA ASP A 27 3.73 0.41 -11.30
C ASP A 27 3.63 -0.93 -12.03
N VAL A 28 4.35 -1.92 -11.53
CA VAL A 28 4.35 -3.27 -12.06
C VAL A 28 3.86 -4.23 -10.99
N GLU A 29 3.08 -5.22 -11.40
CA GLU A 29 2.53 -6.21 -10.51
C GLU A 29 2.66 -7.60 -11.12
N ILE A 30 3.05 -8.59 -10.32
CA ILE A 30 3.02 -10.00 -10.70
C ILE A 30 2.13 -10.77 -9.72
N ARG A 31 1.36 -11.72 -10.26
CA ARG A 31 0.53 -12.65 -9.48
C ARG A 31 0.78 -14.06 -9.94
N THR A 32 0.83 -15.01 -9.01
CA THR A 32 0.70 -16.43 -9.33
C THR A 32 -0.74 -16.72 -9.75
N SER A 33 -0.94 -17.11 -11.00
CA SER A 33 -2.19 -17.58 -11.58
C SER A 33 -2.50 -18.98 -11.06
N LEU A 34 -3.61 -19.13 -10.35
CA LEU A 34 -4.12 -20.43 -9.88
C LEU A 34 -4.83 -21.23 -11.00
N ARG A 35 -4.69 -20.86 -12.28
CA ARG A 35 -5.54 -21.36 -13.38
C ARG A 35 -5.35 -22.82 -13.80
N SER A 36 -4.65 -23.66 -13.03
CA SER A 36 -4.62 -25.08 -13.36
C SER A 36 -5.85 -25.80 -12.78
N GLU A 37 -6.98 -25.75 -13.51
CA GLU A 37 -8.20 -26.51 -13.20
C GLU A 37 -7.92 -28.03 -13.10
N THR A 38 -6.85 -28.51 -13.73
CA THR A 38 -6.42 -29.92 -13.69
C THR A 38 -5.59 -30.28 -12.45
N ALA A 39 -5.20 -29.33 -11.61
CA ALA A 39 -4.45 -29.60 -10.37
C ALA A 39 -5.34 -29.88 -9.15
N ALA A 40 -6.67 -29.91 -9.32
CA ALA A 40 -7.64 -30.10 -8.23
C ALA A 40 -7.54 -31.45 -7.49
N ILE A 41 -6.66 -32.36 -7.92
CA ILE A 41 -6.54 -33.72 -7.36
C ILE A 41 -5.27 -33.89 -6.52
N LEU A 42 -4.28 -32.98 -6.61
CA LEU A 42 -3.12 -32.95 -5.71
C LEU A 42 -3.10 -31.65 -4.92
N GLU A 43 -3.85 -31.67 -3.81
CA GLU A 43 -4.20 -30.59 -2.90
C GLU A 43 -3.02 -30.07 -2.04
N SER A 44 -1.84 -29.92 -2.64
CA SER A 44 -0.76 -29.15 -2.02
C SER A 44 -1.10 -27.67 -2.20
N ALA A 45 -1.68 -27.05 -1.16
CA ALA A 45 -2.11 -25.67 -1.14
C ALA A 45 -1.00 -24.72 -1.66
N THR A 46 -1.03 -24.41 -2.96
CA THR A 46 -0.08 -23.50 -3.57
C THR A 46 -0.38 -22.10 -3.04
N THR A 47 0.59 -21.56 -2.30
CA THR A 47 0.50 -20.23 -1.70
C THR A 47 0.33 -19.20 -2.83
N ALA A 48 -0.79 -18.50 -2.85
CA ALA A 48 -0.99 -17.42 -3.82
C ALA A 48 -0.09 -16.24 -3.45
N ILE A 49 0.79 -15.84 -4.38
CA ILE A 49 1.73 -14.73 -4.18
C ILE A 49 1.39 -13.60 -5.13
N ARG A 50 1.40 -12.37 -4.60
CA ARG A 50 1.27 -11.13 -5.34
C ARG A 50 2.42 -10.20 -4.95
N ILE A 51 3.22 -9.79 -5.93
CA ILE A 51 4.28 -8.81 -5.74
C ILE A 51 3.92 -7.55 -6.52
N ARG A 52 3.90 -6.41 -5.84
CA ARG A 52 3.72 -5.08 -6.44
C ARG A 52 5.01 -4.28 -6.29
N PHE A 53 5.53 -3.79 -7.39
CA PHE A 53 6.68 -2.89 -7.42
C PHE A 53 6.25 -1.49 -7.85
N SER A 54 6.37 -0.53 -6.94
CA SER A 54 6.19 0.88 -7.28
C SER A 54 7.48 1.46 -7.83
N ARG A 55 7.52 1.69 -9.15
CA ARG A 55 8.69 2.27 -9.83
C ARG A 55 8.96 3.72 -9.42
N LYS A 56 7.91 4.45 -9.02
CA LYS A 56 8.02 5.82 -8.50
C LYS A 56 8.65 5.86 -7.13
N LEU A 57 8.15 5.04 -6.20
CA LEU A 57 8.61 5.04 -4.80
C LEU A 57 9.84 4.14 -4.59
N ARG A 58 10.15 3.29 -5.56
CA ARG A 58 11.16 2.23 -5.46
C ARG A 58 10.93 1.34 -4.25
N THR A 59 9.67 1.00 -4.02
CA THR A 59 9.24 0.10 -2.96
C THR A 59 8.58 -1.12 -3.56
N MET A 60 8.83 -2.27 -2.94
CA MET A 60 8.24 -3.54 -3.30
C MET A 60 7.40 -4.05 -2.15
N GLN A 61 6.18 -4.47 -2.47
CA GLN A 61 5.22 -5.04 -1.53
C GLN A 61 4.94 -6.47 -1.96
N ILE A 62 5.15 -7.42 -1.05
CA ILE A 62 4.93 -8.85 -1.28
C ILE A 62 3.79 -9.28 -0.38
N TYR A 63 2.74 -9.79 -0.99
CA TYR A 63 1.57 -10.36 -0.33
C TYR A 63 1.55 -11.86 -0.62
N SER A 64 1.65 -12.68 0.41
CA SER A 64 1.54 -14.12 0.30
C SER A 64 0.36 -14.63 1.13
N ASN A 65 -0.56 -15.32 0.47
CA ASN A 65 -1.72 -15.95 1.10
C ASN A 65 -1.36 -17.39 1.48
N GLY A 66 -0.58 -17.51 2.55
CA GLY A 66 -0.24 -18.80 3.17
C GLY A 66 -1.02 -19.01 4.47
N PRO A 67 -0.68 -20.05 5.26
CA PRO A 67 -1.26 -20.23 6.59
C PRO A 67 -1.04 -19.03 7.52
N SER A 68 0.01 -18.25 7.27
CA SER A 68 0.19 -16.90 7.79
C SER A 68 0.10 -15.91 6.63
N LEU A 69 -0.91 -15.03 6.63
CA LEU A 69 -0.95 -13.90 5.70
C LEU A 69 0.28 -13.01 5.96
N CYS A 70 1.18 -12.93 4.99
CA CYS A 70 2.40 -12.15 5.13
C CYS A 70 2.36 -10.95 4.17
N ASN A 71 2.63 -9.76 4.72
CA ASN A 71 2.81 -8.53 3.96
C ASN A 71 4.20 -7.98 4.25
N LYS A 72 5.13 -8.12 3.30
CA LYS A 72 6.49 -7.61 3.40
C LYS A 72 6.61 -6.37 2.53
N THR A 73 7.20 -5.30 3.07
CA THR A 73 7.54 -4.10 2.29
C THR A 73 9.04 -3.86 2.36
N MET A 74 9.68 -3.65 1.22
CA MET A 74 11.13 -3.42 1.13
C MET A 74 11.46 -2.30 0.15
N PHE A 75 12.61 -1.67 0.36
CA PHE A 75 13.16 -0.68 -0.57
C PHE A 75 13.98 -1.38 -1.65
N CYS A 76 13.87 -0.87 -2.87
CA CYS A 76 14.51 -1.44 -4.03
C CYS A 76 15.37 -0.41 -4.76
N THR A 77 16.32 -0.92 -5.51
CA THR A 77 17.08 -0.15 -6.50
C THR A 77 16.17 0.26 -7.66
N ARG A 78 16.67 1.11 -8.56
CA ARG A 78 15.96 1.51 -9.79
C ARG A 78 15.57 0.30 -10.65
N ARG A 79 16.33 -0.80 -10.58
CA ARG A 79 16.11 -2.03 -11.34
C ARG A 79 15.15 -3.02 -10.66
N GLY A 80 14.54 -2.65 -9.53
CA GLY A 80 13.62 -3.52 -8.78
C GLY A 80 14.31 -4.54 -7.86
N VAL A 81 15.63 -4.55 -7.78
CA VAL A 81 16.36 -5.44 -6.85
C VAL A 81 16.27 -4.89 -5.42
N PRO A 82 15.95 -5.70 -4.39
CA PRO A 82 15.99 -5.27 -2.98
C PRO A 82 17.33 -4.65 -2.60
N ALA A 83 17.29 -3.57 -1.81
CA ALA A 83 18.49 -2.82 -1.44
C ALA A 83 19.32 -3.50 -0.34
N ASP A 84 18.68 -4.22 0.59
CA ASP A 84 19.36 -4.97 1.65
C ASP A 84 19.40 -6.47 1.30
N ALA A 85 20.58 -7.08 1.39
CA ALA A 85 20.76 -8.52 1.18
C ALA A 85 20.00 -9.36 2.22
N ARG A 86 19.74 -8.81 3.42
CA ARG A 86 18.94 -9.47 4.46
C ARG A 86 17.48 -9.61 4.04
N ASP A 87 16.91 -8.59 3.40
CA ASP A 87 15.53 -8.66 2.90
C ASP A 87 15.39 -9.78 1.86
N TRP A 88 16.40 -9.96 1.00
CA TRP A 88 16.45 -11.06 0.05
C TRP A 88 16.52 -12.43 0.72
N ALA A 89 17.31 -12.56 1.79
CA ALA A 89 17.45 -13.80 2.54
C ALA A 89 16.14 -14.24 3.22
N LEU A 90 15.29 -13.27 3.61
CA LEU A 90 13.98 -13.51 4.25
C LEU A 90 12.87 -13.93 3.28
N LEU A 91 13.14 -13.94 1.98
CA LEU A 91 12.18 -14.41 0.97
C LEU A 91 12.15 -15.94 0.89
N SER A 92 10.95 -16.50 0.83
CA SER A 92 10.77 -17.91 0.51
C SER A 92 11.20 -18.20 -0.93
N ASN A 93 11.41 -19.47 -1.26
CA ASN A 93 11.82 -19.85 -2.63
C ASN A 93 10.78 -19.44 -3.67
N ASN A 94 9.48 -19.60 -3.38
CA ASN A 94 8.40 -19.19 -4.27
C ASN A 94 8.35 -17.65 -4.45
N GLU A 95 8.62 -16.90 -3.37
CA GLU A 95 8.72 -15.43 -3.45
C GLU A 95 9.91 -15.01 -4.30
N LYS A 96 11.06 -15.68 -4.18
CA LYS A 96 12.26 -15.44 -4.99
C LYS A 96 12.02 -15.75 -6.47
N GLU A 97 11.29 -16.82 -6.78
CA GLU A 97 10.92 -17.19 -8.15
C GLU A 97 9.97 -16.15 -8.77
N CYS A 98 8.92 -15.75 -8.04
CA CYS A 98 8.02 -14.67 -8.49
C CYS A 98 8.79 -13.35 -8.71
N LEU A 99 9.77 -13.07 -7.84
CA LEU A 99 10.61 -11.88 -7.96
C LEU A 99 11.54 -11.96 -9.17
N ALA A 100 12.10 -13.13 -9.49
CA ALA A 100 12.87 -13.32 -10.72
C ALA A 100 12.02 -13.03 -11.97
N ALA A 101 10.81 -13.61 -12.05
CA ALA A 101 9.88 -13.36 -13.14
C ALA A 101 9.47 -11.87 -13.24
N LEU A 102 9.29 -11.18 -12.11
CA LEU A 102 9.04 -9.74 -12.08
C LEU A 102 10.21 -8.93 -12.66
N LEU A 103 11.44 -9.30 -12.34
CA LEU A 103 12.64 -8.61 -12.85
C LEU A 103 12.80 -8.80 -14.36
N ASP A 104 12.47 -9.98 -14.89
CA ASP A 104 12.46 -10.21 -16.34
C ASP A 104 11.34 -9.41 -17.02
N PHE A 105 10.15 -9.38 -16.44
CA PHE A 105 9.06 -8.53 -16.94
C PHE A 105 9.42 -7.03 -16.92
N LEU A 106 10.15 -6.57 -15.90
CA LEU A 106 10.63 -5.18 -15.83
C LEU A 106 11.53 -4.82 -17.03
N ARG A 107 12.37 -5.74 -17.50
CA ARG A 107 13.21 -5.53 -18.69
C ARG A 107 12.35 -5.36 -19.94
N ILE A 108 11.29 -6.16 -20.09
CA ILE A 108 10.32 -6.04 -21.18
C ILE A 108 9.62 -4.68 -21.13
N VAL A 109 9.15 -4.27 -19.95
CA VAL A 109 8.50 -2.97 -19.75
C VAL A 109 9.45 -1.83 -20.11
N GLU A 110 10.71 -1.88 -19.68
CA GLU A 110 11.71 -0.85 -20.01
C GLU A 110 11.97 -0.79 -21.52
N ALA A 111 12.02 -1.93 -22.21
CA ALA A 111 12.15 -1.97 -23.66
C ALA A 111 10.92 -1.37 -24.37
N VAL A 112 9.70 -1.72 -23.93
CA VAL A 112 8.45 -1.20 -24.51
C VAL A 112 8.29 0.29 -24.28
N GLU A 113 8.63 0.79 -23.09
CA GLU A 113 8.60 2.22 -22.77
C GLU A 113 9.74 3.01 -23.46
N GLY A 114 10.86 2.34 -23.77
CA GLY A 114 12.00 2.93 -24.48
C GLY A 114 11.82 3.00 -26.00
N LEU A 115 10.85 2.28 -26.57
CA LEU A 115 10.50 2.43 -27.98
C LEU A 115 10.04 3.87 -28.20
N PRO A 116 10.55 4.57 -29.24
CA PRO A 116 10.04 5.88 -29.59
C PRO A 116 8.54 5.71 -29.82
N GLN A 117 7.73 6.29 -28.93
CA GLN A 117 6.30 6.38 -29.20
C GLN A 117 6.22 7.13 -30.52
N ALA A 118 5.80 6.42 -31.57
CA ALA A 118 5.55 7.03 -32.86
C ALA A 118 4.68 8.22 -32.55
N THR A 119 5.29 9.41 -32.57
CA THR A 119 4.58 10.65 -32.30
C THR A 119 3.44 10.56 -33.28
N PRO A 120 2.17 10.59 -32.85
CA PRO A 120 1.07 10.58 -33.79
C PRO A 120 1.35 11.77 -34.70
N GLY A 121 1.92 11.47 -35.87
CA GLY A 121 2.31 12.47 -36.82
C GLY A 121 1.04 13.25 -37.06
N PRO A 122 1.11 14.59 -37.15
CA PRO A 122 -0.08 15.40 -37.38
C PRO A 122 -0.84 14.72 -38.49
N LEU A 123 -2.01 14.15 -38.14
CA LEU A 123 -2.87 13.45 -39.08
C LEU A 123 -3.00 14.41 -40.24
N PHE A 124 -2.42 14.03 -41.37
CA PHE A 124 -2.43 14.83 -42.57
C PHE A 124 -3.87 15.29 -42.77
N THR A 125 -4.10 16.59 -42.62
CA THR A 125 -5.17 17.34 -43.29
C THR A 125 -4.85 17.34 -44.78
N GLY A 126 -4.74 16.14 -45.35
CA GLY A 126 -4.55 15.86 -46.76
C GLY A 126 -5.89 15.35 -47.26
N SER A 127 -6.74 16.29 -47.64
CA SER A 127 -7.90 16.11 -48.51
C SER A 127 -7.54 15.20 -49.69
N ALA A 128 -7.81 13.90 -49.58
CA ALA A 128 -7.92 13.00 -50.71
C ALA A 128 -9.38 12.58 -50.79
N GLU A 129 -10.10 13.35 -51.59
CA GLU A 129 -11.40 13.12 -52.18
C GLU A 129 -11.50 11.68 -52.72
N TRP A 130 -11.99 10.76 -51.88
CA TRP A 130 -12.40 9.44 -52.33
C TRP A 130 -13.87 9.51 -52.72
N THR A 131 -14.13 9.84 -53.99
CA THR A 131 -15.46 9.68 -54.58
C THR A 131 -15.80 8.19 -54.65
N SER A 132 -16.39 7.67 -53.58
CA SER A 132 -17.03 6.36 -53.59
C SER A 132 -18.39 6.49 -54.27
N LYS A 133 -18.42 6.16 -55.57
CA LYS A 133 -19.66 5.95 -56.33
C LYS A 133 -20.36 4.70 -55.79
N HIS A 134 -21.32 4.88 -54.88
CA HIS A 134 -22.35 3.88 -54.60
C HIS A 134 -23.44 3.95 -55.68
N PRO A 135 -23.74 2.87 -56.41
CA PRO A 135 -24.98 2.78 -57.16
C PRO A 135 -26.12 2.42 -56.21
N ALA A 136 -27.17 3.24 -56.27
CA ALA A 136 -28.46 3.03 -55.64
C ALA A 136 -29.09 1.69 -56.04
N LYS A 137 -29.70 0.99 -55.07
CA LYS A 137 -30.83 0.09 -55.37
C LYS A 137 -31.76 -0.10 -54.17
N ARG A 138 -32.90 0.60 -54.26
CA ARG A 138 -34.28 0.24 -53.91
C ARG A 138 -34.57 -0.48 -52.58
N GLU A 139 -35.31 0.27 -51.74
CA GLU A 139 -36.66 -0.03 -51.24
C GLU A 139 -37.15 -1.49 -51.29
N SER A 140 -37.59 -1.99 -50.13
CA SER A 140 -39.00 -2.33 -49.86
C SER A 140 -39.08 -3.36 -48.73
N GLY A 141 -40.03 -3.17 -47.81
CA GLY A 141 -40.54 -4.28 -47.00
C GLY A 141 -40.64 -4.02 -45.51
N ARG A 142 -41.76 -3.41 -45.10
CA ARG A 142 -42.37 -3.57 -43.77
C ARG A 142 -42.40 -5.05 -43.35
N SER A 143 -42.08 -5.35 -42.11
CA SER A 143 -42.95 -6.19 -41.28
C SER A 143 -42.68 -5.97 -39.80
N ALA A 144 -43.77 -5.76 -39.06
CA ALA A 144 -43.82 -5.65 -37.63
C ALA A 144 -44.15 -7.03 -37.04
N GLU A 145 -43.43 -7.45 -36.00
CA GLU A 145 -43.79 -8.58 -35.13
C GLU A 145 -43.10 -8.30 -33.78
N LEU A 146 -43.78 -7.68 -32.80
CA LEU A 146 -44.66 -8.28 -31.79
C LEU A 146 -44.04 -9.47 -31.02
N ILE A 147 -43.78 -9.20 -29.73
CA ILE A 147 -43.97 -10.08 -28.55
C ILE A 147 -42.99 -11.26 -28.39
N ALA A 148 -42.16 -11.20 -27.34
CA ALA A 148 -42.32 -12.07 -26.16
C ALA A 148 -41.17 -11.87 -25.15
N GLU A 149 -41.55 -11.33 -24.00
CA GLU A 149 -40.77 -11.25 -22.76
C GLU A 149 -40.80 -12.63 -22.04
N PRO A 150 -39.67 -13.21 -21.63
CA PRO A 150 -39.68 -14.46 -20.87
C PRO A 150 -39.97 -14.23 -19.38
N PRO A 151 -40.87 -15.02 -18.74
CA PRO A 151 -41.32 -14.77 -17.38
C PRO A 151 -40.27 -15.21 -16.34
N GLN A 152 -39.96 -14.29 -15.43
CA GLN A 152 -39.28 -14.57 -14.17
C GLN A 152 -40.16 -15.49 -13.29
N LYS A 153 -39.68 -16.70 -13.00
CA LYS A 153 -40.26 -17.58 -11.98
C LYS A 153 -39.56 -17.36 -10.65
N SER A 154 -40.28 -16.71 -9.75
CA SER A 154 -40.10 -16.73 -8.30
C SER A 154 -40.31 -18.14 -7.74
N LYS A 155 -39.34 -18.64 -6.97
CA LYS A 155 -39.57 -19.67 -5.94
C LYS A 155 -38.71 -19.38 -4.71
N THR A 156 -39.36 -18.71 -3.77
CA THR A 156 -39.15 -18.83 -2.33
C THR A 156 -39.02 -20.30 -1.94
N SER A 157 -37.89 -20.68 -1.34
CA SER A 157 -37.75 -21.93 -0.61
C SER A 157 -37.14 -21.65 0.75
N SER A 158 -38.02 -21.54 1.74
CA SER A 158 -37.71 -21.46 3.16
C SER A 158 -37.62 -22.89 3.68
N TYR A 159 -36.40 -23.40 3.86
CA TYR A 159 -36.19 -24.65 4.60
C TYR A 159 -36.03 -24.32 6.08
N LYS A 160 -37.14 -24.43 6.82
CA LYS A 160 -37.11 -24.67 8.27
C LYS A 160 -36.78 -26.15 8.47
N ALA A 161 -35.55 -26.45 8.90
CA ALA A 161 -35.19 -27.76 9.43
C ALA A 161 -35.47 -27.77 10.94
N SER A 162 -36.62 -28.32 11.31
CA SER A 162 -36.94 -28.77 12.67
C SER A 162 -36.42 -30.19 12.84
N PHE A 163 -35.40 -30.38 13.68
CA PHE A 163 -34.96 -31.70 14.12
C PHE A 163 -35.78 -32.15 15.34
N PRO A 164 -36.20 -33.43 15.39
CA PRO A 164 -36.92 -33.98 16.52
C PRO A 164 -35.96 -34.37 17.66
N THR A 165 -36.36 -33.97 18.86
CA THR A 165 -35.87 -34.45 20.16
C THR A 165 -36.22 -35.92 20.37
N PRO A 166 -35.27 -36.79 20.74
CA PRO A 166 -35.57 -38.04 21.42
C PRO A 166 -35.28 -37.92 22.92
N ALA A 167 -36.29 -38.27 23.71
CA ALA A 167 -36.24 -38.38 25.15
C ALA A 167 -35.53 -39.67 25.60
N SER A 168 -34.73 -39.56 26.68
CA SER A 168 -34.53 -40.47 27.84
C SER A 168 -34.22 -41.97 27.63
N PRO A 169 -33.32 -42.60 28.43
CA PRO A 169 -33.60 -42.76 29.87
C PRO A 169 -32.42 -42.70 30.85
N THR A 170 -32.84 -42.34 32.07
CA THR A 170 -32.26 -42.44 33.40
C THR A 170 -31.46 -43.71 33.71
N ALA A 171 -30.28 -43.56 34.30
CA ALA A 171 -29.70 -44.53 35.25
C ALA A 171 -28.86 -43.79 36.33
N PRO A 172 -28.80 -44.28 37.59
CA PRO A 172 -28.34 -43.49 38.75
C PRO A 172 -26.93 -43.86 39.28
N LEU A 173 -26.22 -42.83 39.80
CA LEU A 173 -25.19 -42.79 40.89
C LEU A 173 -23.87 -43.62 40.70
N PRO A 174 -22.72 -43.30 41.34
CA PRO A 174 -22.55 -42.59 42.63
C PRO A 174 -21.42 -41.53 42.75
N SER A 175 -21.58 -40.70 43.79
CA SER A 175 -20.63 -40.12 44.77
C SER A 175 -19.17 -39.74 44.45
N ILE A 176 -18.88 -38.47 44.79
CA ILE A 176 -17.75 -37.97 45.62
C ILE A 176 -16.33 -38.25 45.10
N VAL A 177 -15.71 -37.22 44.50
CA VAL A 177 -14.26 -36.95 44.67
C VAL A 177 -14.03 -35.42 44.74
N SER A 178 -13.37 -35.00 45.81
CA SER A 178 -13.00 -33.63 46.14
C SER A 178 -12.06 -32.96 45.11
N PRO A 179 -12.09 -31.63 44.94
CA PRO A 179 -11.11 -30.91 44.14
C PRO A 179 -9.77 -30.74 44.89
N PRO A 180 -8.61 -30.80 44.21
CA PRO A 180 -7.32 -30.54 44.84
C PRO A 180 -7.08 -29.02 45.04
N PRO A 181 -6.26 -28.64 46.03
CA PRO A 181 -6.07 -27.24 46.40
C PRO A 181 -5.22 -26.47 45.38
N SER A 182 -5.65 -25.23 45.14
CA SER A 182 -4.99 -24.20 44.34
C SER A 182 -3.53 -24.00 44.77
N ARG A 183 -2.59 -24.27 43.86
CA ARG A 183 -1.18 -23.88 44.03
C ARG A 183 -1.05 -22.38 43.77
N SER A 184 -0.80 -21.64 44.86
CA SER A 184 -0.33 -20.25 44.83
C SER A 184 1.04 -20.19 44.14
N ILE A 185 1.10 -19.48 43.01
CA ILE A 185 2.37 -19.19 42.33
C ILE A 185 2.94 -17.93 42.98
N HIS A 186 3.95 -18.12 43.82
CA HIS A 186 4.72 -17.03 44.41
C HIS A 186 5.69 -16.49 43.35
N VAL A 187 5.33 -15.37 42.71
CA VAL A 187 6.21 -14.66 41.78
C VAL A 187 7.20 -13.82 42.58
N THR A 188 8.39 -14.35 42.78
CA THR A 188 9.52 -13.62 43.34
C THR A 188 10.07 -12.68 42.26
N VAL A 189 9.71 -11.39 42.34
CA VAL A 189 10.25 -10.34 41.48
C VAL A 189 11.63 -9.96 42.00
N ASN A 190 12.68 -10.37 41.28
CA ASN A 190 14.04 -9.92 41.57
C ASN A 190 14.15 -8.40 41.32
N PRO A 191 14.83 -7.64 42.19
CA PRO A 191 15.03 -6.21 42.01
C PRO A 191 15.86 -5.92 40.76
N ARG A 192 15.35 -5.00 39.94
CA ARG A 192 15.97 -4.52 38.70
C ARG A 192 17.37 -3.95 38.98
N PRO A 193 18.43 -4.40 38.27
CA PRO A 193 19.77 -3.81 38.37
C PRO A 193 19.72 -2.32 38.04
N ARG A 194 20.19 -1.48 38.97
CA ARG A 194 20.38 -0.05 38.72
C ARG A 194 21.71 0.15 38.01
N PHE A 195 21.67 0.57 36.75
CA PHE A 195 22.85 1.06 36.05
C PHE A 195 23.25 2.45 36.59
N PRO A 196 24.55 2.75 36.67
CA PRO A 196 25.04 4.03 37.17
C PRO A 196 24.60 5.18 36.25
N SER A 197 24.09 6.24 36.86
CA SER A 197 23.79 7.52 36.24
C SER A 197 25.04 8.12 35.58
N ALA A 198 24.88 8.62 34.35
CA ALA A 198 25.93 9.26 33.56
C ALA A 198 26.58 10.47 34.27
N PRO A 199 27.88 10.73 34.04
CA PRO A 199 28.58 11.87 34.62
C PRO A 199 28.18 13.21 33.99
N PRO A 200 28.39 14.34 34.69
CA PRO A 200 27.94 15.66 34.27
C PRO A 200 28.70 16.18 33.03
N ARG A 201 27.95 16.80 32.11
CA ARG A 201 28.48 17.51 30.94
C ARG A 201 29.38 18.68 31.37
N ALA A 202 30.59 18.71 30.81
CA ALA A 202 31.46 19.87 30.82
C ALA A 202 30.93 20.97 29.88
N PRO A 203 31.26 22.26 30.13
CA PRO A 203 30.76 23.38 29.34
C PRO A 203 31.53 23.52 28.01
N SER A 204 30.77 23.63 26.92
CA SER A 204 31.30 23.97 25.60
C SER A 204 31.41 25.49 25.46
N ASP A 205 32.63 26.00 25.63
CA ASP A 205 33.04 27.27 25.04
C ASP A 205 34.16 26.98 24.04
N THR A 206 33.96 27.33 22.77
CA THR A 206 34.98 27.98 21.93
C THR A 206 34.40 28.40 20.59
N LEU A 207 34.33 29.72 20.44
CA LEU A 207 34.25 30.49 19.20
C LEU A 207 35.31 30.07 18.16
N ARG A 208 34.89 30.04 16.89
CA ARG A 208 35.66 30.32 15.64
C ARG A 208 34.64 30.24 14.50
N LYS A 209 34.16 31.32 13.86
CA LYS A 209 34.79 32.43 13.11
C LYS A 209 35.64 31.97 11.93
N ALA A 210 35.05 32.01 10.74
CA ALA A 210 35.61 32.28 9.40
C ALA A 210 34.61 31.75 8.35
N SER A 211 34.44 32.27 7.14
CA SER A 211 34.70 33.57 6.50
C SER A 211 33.90 33.51 5.21
N SER A 212 33.28 34.63 4.85
CA SER A 212 32.56 34.82 3.60
C SER A 212 33.55 35.11 2.47
N THR A 213 33.35 34.51 1.30
CA THR A 213 33.95 34.97 0.04
C THR A 213 32.88 35.02 -1.02
N ALA A 214 32.51 36.25 -1.35
CA ALA A 214 31.74 36.61 -2.54
C ALA A 214 32.63 36.49 -3.78
N VAL A 215 32.06 36.00 -4.89
CA VAL A 215 32.63 36.19 -6.22
C VAL A 215 31.54 36.82 -7.08
N SER A 216 31.82 38.04 -7.51
CA SER A 216 31.00 38.83 -8.43
C SER A 216 31.30 38.47 -9.88
N ASP A 217 30.23 38.40 -10.66
CA ASP A 217 29.99 39.14 -11.90
C ASP A 217 30.93 38.92 -13.11
N ALA A 218 30.35 38.43 -14.20
CA ALA A 218 30.88 38.57 -15.54
C ALA A 218 29.72 38.74 -16.54
N LEU A 219 29.68 39.93 -17.11
CA LEU A 219 28.81 40.45 -18.16
C LEU A 219 28.92 39.64 -19.46
N VAL A 220 27.78 39.42 -20.13
CA VAL A 220 27.72 39.24 -21.60
C VAL A 220 26.53 40.05 -22.15
N PRO A 221 26.77 40.99 -23.08
CA PRO A 221 25.73 41.70 -23.80
C PRO A 221 25.44 41.03 -25.15
N GLY A 222 24.17 41.00 -25.57
CA GLY A 222 23.81 40.59 -26.93
C GLY A 222 22.31 40.45 -27.11
N GLY A 223 21.67 41.50 -27.65
CA GLY A 223 20.23 41.57 -27.86
C GLY A 223 19.70 40.80 -29.07
N SER A 224 18.39 40.58 -29.08
CA SER A 224 17.58 40.45 -30.30
C SER A 224 16.15 40.91 -30.01
N PRO A 225 15.58 41.83 -30.81
CA PRO A 225 14.20 42.30 -30.67
C PRO A 225 13.22 41.52 -31.58
N TYR A 226 11.91 41.70 -31.34
CA TYR A 226 10.74 41.14 -32.05
C TYR A 226 10.34 39.71 -31.61
N SER A 227 9.12 39.39 -31.16
CA SER A 227 7.79 39.96 -31.47
C SER A 227 6.78 39.74 -30.32
N PRO A 228 5.69 40.53 -30.29
CA PRO A 228 4.63 40.47 -29.29
C PRO A 228 3.56 39.45 -29.68
N THR A 229 2.99 38.72 -28.73
CA THR A 229 1.60 38.23 -28.84
C THR A 229 1.04 37.88 -27.47
N ASP A 230 -0.01 38.63 -27.13
CA ASP A 230 -1.08 38.32 -26.19
C ASP A 230 -1.27 36.83 -25.89
N ARG A 231 -1.28 36.48 -24.60
CA ARG A 231 -2.19 35.44 -24.10
C ARG A 231 -2.38 35.48 -22.58
N VAL A 232 -3.48 36.13 -22.20
CA VAL A 232 -4.42 35.75 -21.13
C VAL A 232 -3.77 35.23 -19.84
N GLU A 233 -3.54 36.15 -18.90
CA GLU A 233 -3.38 35.85 -17.48
C GLU A 233 -4.68 35.25 -16.92
N GLY A 234 -4.79 33.93 -17.02
CA GLY A 234 -5.64 33.11 -16.17
C GLY A 234 -4.81 32.51 -15.05
N VAL A 235 -4.19 33.35 -14.21
CA VAL A 235 -3.46 32.91 -13.01
C VAL A 235 -4.49 32.41 -11.99
N ILE A 236 -4.93 31.16 -12.17
CA ILE A 236 -5.42 30.39 -11.03
C ILE A 236 -4.20 30.12 -10.18
N SER A 237 -3.97 31.04 -9.24
CA SER A 237 -3.09 30.88 -8.09
C SER A 237 -3.55 29.60 -7.37
N ARG A 238 -2.98 28.47 -7.79
CA ARG A 238 -2.92 27.26 -6.98
C ARG A 238 -2.05 27.66 -5.81
N ARG A 239 -2.70 28.12 -4.75
CA ARG A 239 -2.09 28.37 -3.45
C ARG A 239 -1.05 27.28 -3.22
N ASP A 240 0.20 27.71 -3.10
CA ASP A 240 1.32 26.92 -2.63
C ASP A 240 0.95 26.37 -1.25
N LEU A 241 0.22 25.25 -1.20
CA LEU A 241 0.17 24.45 0.01
C LEU A 241 1.59 23.91 0.13
N PRO A 242 2.34 24.26 1.19
CA PRO A 242 3.68 23.75 1.37
C PRO A 242 3.59 22.23 1.32
N GLU A 243 4.22 21.64 0.29
CA GLU A 243 4.35 20.19 0.15
C GLU A 243 4.92 19.70 1.47
N SER A 244 4.03 19.17 2.31
CA SER A 244 4.39 18.86 3.66
C SER A 244 5.30 17.66 3.59
N ARG A 245 6.61 17.91 3.75
CA ARG A 245 7.65 16.89 3.65
C ARG A 245 7.27 15.74 4.56
N LEU A 246 7.07 14.56 3.97
CA LEU A 246 6.88 13.32 4.70
C LEU A 246 8.12 13.13 5.59
N GLN A 247 7.91 13.11 6.90
CA GLN A 247 8.96 12.84 7.87
C GLN A 247 8.77 11.44 8.44
N THR A 248 9.86 10.73 8.69
CA THR A 248 9.81 9.36 9.20
C THR A 248 10.85 9.18 10.30
N ARG A 249 10.44 8.55 11.39
CA ARG A 249 11.27 8.25 12.57
C ARG A 249 11.10 6.78 12.94
N PHE A 250 12.16 6.17 13.46
CA PHE A 250 12.18 4.77 13.88
C PHE A 250 12.62 4.68 15.33
N MET A 251 11.91 3.87 16.12
CA MET A 251 12.26 3.52 17.49
C MET A 251 12.40 1.99 17.58
N PRO A 252 13.57 1.45 17.96
CA PRO A 252 13.84 0.01 17.93
C PRO A 252 12.83 -0.86 18.70
N ASP A 253 12.31 -0.37 19.81
CA ASP A 253 11.38 -1.13 20.67
C ASP A 253 9.89 -0.92 20.32
N VAL A 254 9.61 -0.03 19.37
CA VAL A 254 8.23 0.39 19.05
C VAL A 254 7.89 0.10 17.59
N GLY A 255 8.69 0.63 16.66
CA GLY A 255 8.43 0.57 15.22
C GLY A 255 8.67 1.90 14.52
N TRP A 256 7.91 2.14 13.44
CA TRP A 256 8.05 3.31 12.57
C TRP A 256 6.95 4.32 12.81
N CYS A 257 7.27 5.61 12.87
CA CYS A 257 6.31 6.70 12.87
C CYS A 257 6.51 7.58 11.64
N VAL A 258 5.44 7.82 10.90
CA VAL A 258 5.40 8.67 9.70
C VAL A 258 4.50 9.85 9.98
N ARG A 259 5.01 11.07 9.76
CA ARG A 259 4.22 12.31 9.82
C ARG A 259 3.89 12.74 8.39
N SER A 260 2.60 12.78 8.06
CA SER A 260 2.10 13.07 6.72
C SER A 260 1.41 14.43 6.64
N GLY A 261 2.20 15.49 6.80
CA GLY A 261 1.72 16.88 6.77
C GLY A 261 0.74 17.27 7.86
N GLY A 262 0.78 18.55 8.24
CA GLY A 262 -0.01 19.06 9.35
C GLY A 262 0.25 18.29 10.65
N ALA A 263 -0.84 17.85 11.29
CA ALA A 263 -0.85 17.16 12.57
C ALA A 263 -1.29 15.68 12.47
N ARG A 264 -1.11 15.05 11.28
CA ARG A 264 -1.38 13.63 11.06
C ARG A 264 -0.14 12.76 11.20
N TYR A 265 -0.30 11.68 11.96
CA TYR A 265 0.76 10.71 12.25
C TYR A 265 0.25 9.29 12.05
N ARG A 266 1.14 8.41 11.59
CA ARG A 266 0.89 6.97 11.49
C ARG A 266 2.04 6.22 12.11
N ILE A 267 1.75 5.42 13.13
CA ILE A 267 2.69 4.51 13.77
C ILE A 267 2.43 3.10 13.25
N MET A 268 3.48 2.42 12.79
CA MET A 268 3.48 1.00 12.43
C MET A 268 4.32 0.28 13.47
N PHE A 269 3.65 -0.49 14.33
CA PHE A 269 4.30 -1.21 15.41
C PHE A 269 4.91 -2.53 14.92
N LEU A 270 5.90 -3.03 15.65
CA LEU A 270 6.60 -4.28 15.31
C LEU A 270 5.70 -5.53 15.30
N ASP A 271 4.57 -5.49 16.00
CA ASP A 271 3.58 -6.57 16.04
C ASP A 271 2.55 -6.51 14.90
N GLY A 272 2.74 -5.59 13.95
CA GLY A 272 1.88 -5.43 12.77
C GLY A 272 0.63 -4.59 13.00
N VAL A 273 0.37 -4.13 14.23
CA VAL A 273 -0.71 -3.16 14.50
C VAL A 273 -0.28 -1.78 13.99
N ALA A 274 -1.21 -1.00 13.46
CA ALA A 274 -0.99 0.40 13.12
C ALA A 274 -1.89 1.32 13.95
N LEU A 275 -1.40 2.52 14.24
CA LEU A 275 -2.13 3.58 14.92
C LEU A 275 -2.04 4.85 14.07
N GLU A 276 -3.17 5.33 13.56
CA GLU A 276 -3.30 6.58 12.84
C GLU A 276 -3.89 7.64 13.77
N ILE A 277 -3.24 8.80 13.87
CA ILE A 277 -3.59 9.88 14.77
C ILE A 277 -3.77 11.14 13.95
N ASP A 278 -4.91 11.80 14.13
CA ASP A 278 -5.18 13.14 13.62
C ASP A 278 -5.41 14.07 14.81
N ILE A 279 -4.42 14.92 15.10
CA ILE A 279 -4.51 15.83 16.24
C ILE A 279 -5.54 16.93 15.96
N ASP A 280 -5.64 17.38 14.71
CA ASP A 280 -6.53 18.49 14.34
C ASP A 280 -8.00 18.05 14.44
N GLU A 281 -8.29 16.80 14.07
CA GLU A 281 -9.62 16.20 14.17
C GLU A 281 -9.87 15.44 15.50
N GLU A 282 -8.93 15.48 16.45
CA GLU A 282 -8.98 14.82 17.78
C GLU A 282 -9.37 13.32 17.77
N TRP A 283 -8.91 12.54 16.78
CA TRP A 283 -9.19 11.09 16.73
C TRP A 283 -7.96 10.22 16.56
N VAL A 284 -8.14 8.95 16.94
CA VAL A 284 -7.16 7.89 16.85
C VAL A 284 -7.82 6.64 16.26
N GLU A 285 -7.25 6.10 15.19
CA GLU A 285 -7.70 4.88 14.55
C GLU A 285 -6.63 3.80 14.73
N MET A 286 -7.05 2.65 15.27
CA MET A 286 -6.20 1.49 15.46
C MET A 286 -6.58 0.43 14.43
N VAL A 287 -5.58 -0.01 13.65
CA VAL A 287 -5.73 -1.06 12.65
C VAL A 287 -4.99 -2.30 13.14
N GLY A 288 -5.75 -3.36 13.43
CA GLY A 288 -5.24 -4.66 13.87
C GLY A 288 -4.52 -5.42 12.76
N CYS A 289 -3.75 -6.44 13.14
CA CYS A 289 -3.05 -7.33 12.19
C CYS A 289 -4.03 -8.17 11.34
N ASP A 290 -5.24 -8.39 11.83
CA ASP A 290 -6.36 -9.03 11.14
C ASP A 290 -7.11 -8.07 10.19
N GLY A 291 -6.70 -6.80 10.13
CA GLY A 291 -7.37 -5.75 9.38
C GLY A 291 -8.60 -5.18 10.09
N SER A 292 -8.86 -5.56 11.35
CA SER A 292 -9.90 -4.89 12.15
C SER A 292 -9.55 -3.42 12.35
N VAL A 293 -10.55 -2.55 12.30
CA VAL A 293 -10.37 -1.10 12.45
C VAL A 293 -11.25 -0.63 13.60
N ALA A 294 -10.64 0.04 14.58
CA ALA A 294 -11.35 0.64 15.71
C ALA A 294 -10.95 2.11 15.86
N ARG A 295 -11.93 3.00 15.89
CA ARG A 295 -11.73 4.45 16.00
C ARG A 295 -12.14 4.94 17.38
N TYR A 296 -11.32 5.82 17.94
CA TYR A 296 -11.44 6.40 19.27
C TYR A 296 -11.29 7.91 19.16
N THR A 297 -11.89 8.66 20.09
CA THR A 297 -11.48 10.04 20.31
C THR A 297 -10.16 10.04 21.10
N VAL A 298 -9.34 11.08 20.94
CA VAL A 298 -8.07 11.20 21.70
C VAL A 298 -8.33 11.15 23.21
N ARG A 299 -9.47 11.66 23.68
CA ARG A 299 -9.87 11.67 25.10
C ARG A 299 -10.20 10.26 25.61
N ASP A 300 -10.85 9.45 24.78
CA ASP A 300 -11.29 8.09 25.13
C ASP A 300 -10.17 7.05 25.05
N CYS A 301 -9.01 7.39 24.50
CA CYS A 301 -7.87 6.47 24.40
C CYS A 301 -7.40 5.92 25.76
N SER A 302 -7.69 6.65 26.85
CA SER A 302 -7.39 6.22 28.23
C SER A 302 -8.31 5.10 28.75
N SER A 303 -9.51 4.95 28.17
CA SER A 303 -10.47 3.92 28.56
C SER A 303 -10.08 2.52 28.08
N SER A 304 -9.30 2.45 27.00
CA SER A 304 -8.81 1.20 26.41
C SER A 304 -7.32 1.03 26.69
N ARG A 305 -6.96 0.08 27.56
CA ARG A 305 -5.55 -0.22 27.89
C ARG A 305 -4.69 -0.45 26.64
N LYS A 306 -5.22 -1.18 25.66
CA LYS A 306 -4.51 -1.48 24.41
C LYS A 306 -4.15 -0.22 23.63
N VAL A 307 -5.11 0.71 23.50
CA VAL A 307 -4.89 1.98 22.79
C VAL A 307 -4.01 2.90 23.62
N GLY A 308 -4.26 3.00 24.93
CA GLY A 308 -3.50 3.85 25.85
C GLY A 308 -2.00 3.54 25.88
N ASP A 309 -1.62 2.26 25.89
CA ASP A 309 -0.22 1.83 25.84
C ASP A 309 0.45 2.26 24.51
N ARG A 310 -0.27 2.18 23.39
CA ARG A 310 0.21 2.62 22.06
C ARG A 310 0.27 4.15 21.95
N MET A 311 -0.66 4.84 22.59
CA MET A 311 -0.71 6.30 22.69
C MET A 311 0.44 6.85 23.54
N LYS A 312 1.00 6.04 24.45
CA LYS A 312 2.25 6.37 25.14
C LYS A 312 3.43 6.41 24.17
N ALA A 313 3.56 5.41 23.30
CA ALA A 313 4.63 5.37 22.31
C ALA A 313 4.59 6.55 21.32
N PHE A 314 3.39 7.01 20.94
CA PHE A 314 3.24 8.25 20.17
C PHE A 314 3.87 9.47 20.86
N ARG A 315 3.68 9.61 22.17
CA ARG A 315 4.26 10.72 22.93
C ARG A 315 5.78 10.67 22.94
N GLU A 316 6.38 9.49 22.83
CA GLU A 316 7.83 9.31 22.70
C GLU A 316 8.34 9.70 21.30
N PHE A 317 7.52 9.57 20.25
CA PHE A 317 7.87 10.01 18.90
C PHE A 317 7.81 11.52 18.71
N LEU A 318 6.90 12.23 19.38
CA LEU A 318 6.67 13.67 19.16
C LEU A 318 7.96 14.51 19.20
N PRO A 319 8.83 14.39 20.24
CA PRO A 319 10.07 15.17 20.30
C PRO A 319 11.01 14.92 19.11
N MET A 320 11.01 13.72 18.54
CA MET A 320 11.89 13.37 17.40
C MET A 320 11.53 14.15 16.13
N PHE A 321 10.32 14.70 16.03
CA PHE A 321 9.91 15.52 14.88
C PHE A 321 10.20 17.01 15.08
N ASP A 322 10.33 17.47 16.33
CA ASP A 322 10.57 18.87 16.68
C ASP A 322 12.01 19.33 16.39
N ASP A 323 12.98 18.41 16.39
CA ASP A 323 14.40 18.67 16.08
C ASP A 323 14.65 19.18 14.64
N SER A 324 13.62 19.20 13.79
CA SER A 324 13.73 19.59 12.39
C SER A 324 13.67 21.11 12.15
N ARG A 325 13.70 21.93 13.22
CA ARG A 325 13.61 23.40 13.15
C ARG A 325 14.95 24.15 13.36
N CYS A 326 16.09 23.46 13.29
CA CYS A 326 17.42 24.08 13.29
C CYS A 326 18.03 24.11 11.89
#